data_AF-A0A7W0U016-F1
#
_entry.id   AF-A0A7W0U016-F1
#
_cell.length_a   1.000
_cell.length_b   1.000
_cell.length_c   1.000
_cell.angle_alpha   90.00
_cell.angle_beta   90.00
_cell.angle_gamma   90.00
#
_symmetry.space_group_name_H-M   'P 1'
#
loop_
_entity.id
_entity.type
_entity.pdbx_description
1 polymer ?
#
loop_
_entity_poly.entity_id
_entity_poly.type
_entity_poly.pdbx_seq_one_letter_code
_entity_poly.pdbx_strand_id
1 'polypeptide(L)' 'MIVVDASVAAKWVLRDEERADAAAALLAATLDADEVLIAPPLLPFEIADCDLWTDDRRLVRQVGDQFPALRWIGDYWP' A
#
# COMPACT_ATOMS: atom_id res chain seq x y z
N MET A 1 -9.42 -14.75 -3.30
CA MET A 1 -9.27 -13.31 -2.97
C MET A 1 -8.29 -13.18 -1.81
N ILE A 2 -7.22 -12.41 -2.00
CA ILE A 2 -6.14 -12.24 -1.00
C ILE A 2 -5.98 -10.76 -0.69
N VAL A 3 -5.92 -10.41 0.59
CA VAL A 3 -5.54 -9.07 1.05
C VAL A 3 -4.03 -9.07 1.28
N VAL A 4 -3.32 -8.15 0.64
CA VAL A 4 -1.87 -8.03 0.74
C VAL A 4 -1.48 -6.77 1.51
N ASP A 5 -0.60 -6.96 2.48
CA ASP A 5 0.01 -5.89 3.25
C ASP A 5 1.16 -5.21 2.47
N ALA A 6 1.45 -3.95 2.81
CA ALA A 6 2.52 -3.18 2.18
C ALA A 6 3.89 -3.85 2.30
N SER A 7 4.18 -4.53 3.42
CA SER A 7 5.47 -5.22 3.62
C SER A 7 5.71 -6.38 2.66
N VAL A 8 4.65 -7.01 2.15
CA VAL A 8 4.71 -8.08 1.13
C VAL A 8 4.81 -7.46 -0.27
N ALA A 9 4.00 -6.45 -0.55
CA ALA A 9 4.02 -5.77 -1.84
C ALA A 9 5.35 -5.05 -2.11
N ALA A 10 5.98 -4.47 -1.08
CA ALA A 10 7.30 -3.83 -1.18
C ALA A 10 8.37 -4.79 -1.72
N LYS A 11 8.31 -6.08 -1.34
CA LYS A 11 9.25 -7.12 -1.81
C LYS A 11 9.08 -7.47 -3.29
N TRP A 12 7.95 -7.09 -3.91
CA TRP A 12 7.80 -7.19 -5.36
C TRP A 12 8.58 -6.13 -6.13
N VAL A 13 9.07 -5.08 -5.45
CA VAL A 13 9.90 -4.02 -6.02
C VAL A 13 11.34 -4.15 -5.50
N LEU A 14 11.51 -4.40 -4.20
CA LEU A 14 12.79 -4.57 -3.51
C LEU A 14 13.22 -6.05 -3.54
N ARG A 15 13.94 -6.43 -4.59
CA ARG A 15 14.33 -7.83 -4.86
C ARG A 15 15.36 -8.40 -3.87
N ASP A 16 16.14 -7.54 -3.22
CA ASP A 16 17.21 -7.97 -2.31
C ASP A 16 16.74 -8.17 -0.85
N GLU A 17 15.44 -7.98 -0.58
CA GLU A 17 14.82 -8.18 0.73
C GLU A 17 14.68 -9.66 1.12
N GLU A 18 14.70 -9.93 2.43
CA GLU A 18 14.40 -11.28 2.92
C GLU A 18 13.00 -11.69 2.45
N ARG A 19 12.84 -12.94 2.01
CA ARG A 19 11.57 -13.50 1.49
C ARG A 19 11.05 -12.85 0.20
N ALA A 20 11.87 -12.09 -0.54
CA ALA A 20 11.50 -11.59 -1.87
C ALA A 20 11.02 -12.70 -2.82
N ASP A 21 11.69 -13.86 -2.81
CA ASP A 21 11.28 -15.03 -3.59
C ASP A 21 9.90 -15.56 -3.19
N ALA A 22 9.60 -15.61 -1.89
CA ALA A 22 8.31 -16.07 -1.41
C ALA A 22 7.19 -15.08 -1.77
N ALA A 23 7.46 -13.77 -1.70
CA ALA A 23 6.52 -12.74 -2.13
C ALA A 23 6.26 -12.82 -3.65
N ALA A 24 7.30 -13.04 -4.46
CA ALA A 24 7.18 -13.23 -5.89
C ALA A 24 6.38 -14.51 -6.24
N ALA A 25 6.63 -15.60 -5.53
CA ALA A 25 5.88 -16.86 -5.70
C ALA A 25 4.40 -16.70 -5.35
N LEU A 26 4.07 -15.95 -4.28
CA LEU A 26 2.69 -15.64 -3.92
C LEU A 26 1.99 -14.84 -5.03
N LEU A 27 2.65 -13.81 -5.58
CA LEU A 27 2.10 -13.02 -6.68
C LEU A 27 1.83 -13.89 -7.91
N ALA A 28 2.82 -14.70 -8.33
CA ALA A 28 2.68 -15.60 -9.46
C ALA A 28 1.52 -16.58 -9.29
N ALA A 29 1.45 -17.27 -8.14
CA ALA A 29 0.37 -18.20 -7.85
C ALA A 29 -1.01 -17.55 -7.84
N THR A 30 -1.11 -16.29 -7.40
CA THR A 30 -2.38 -15.55 -7.37
C THR A 30 -2.83 -15.17 -8.78
N LEU A 31 -1.89 -14.73 -9.63
CA LEU A 31 -2.17 -14.41 -11.04
C LEU A 31 -2.52 -15.67 -11.84
N ASP A 32 -1.81 -16.78 -11.63
CA ASP A 32 -2.07 -18.06 -12.28
C ASP A 32 -3.46 -18.63 -11.91
N ALA A 33 -3.93 -18.33 -10.70
CA ALA A 33 -5.25 -18.72 -10.22
C ALA A 33 -6.38 -17.76 -10.65
N ASP A 34 -6.08 -16.68 -11.38
CA ASP A 34 -7.02 -15.59 -11.73
C ASP A 34 -7.73 -15.01 -10.49
N GLU A 35 -6.99 -14.87 -9.39
CA GLU A 35 -7.49 -14.41 -8.11
C GLU A 35 -7.24 -12.91 -7.89
N VAL A 36 -8.19 -12.24 -7.24
CA VAL A 36 -8.09 -10.80 -6.97
C VAL A 36 -7.17 -10.52 -5.78
N LEU A 37 -6.20 -9.65 -6.01
CA LEU A 37 -5.37 -9.01 -4.98
C LEU A 37 -6.01 -7.70 -4.53
N ILE A 38 -6.21 -7.55 -3.23
CA ILE A 38 -6.73 -6.33 -2.61
C ILE A 38 -5.65 -5.77 -1.68
N ALA A 39 -5.45 -4.46 -1.70
CA ALA A 39 -4.51 -3.75 -0.85
C ALA A 39 -5.22 -2.64 -0.06
N PRO A 40 -4.72 -2.27 1.13
CA PRO A 40 -5.15 -1.05 1.79
C PRO A 40 -4.93 0.17 0.90
N PRO A 41 -5.78 1.22 1.01
CA PRO A 41 -5.57 2.48 0.29
C PRO A 41 -4.23 3.16 0.60
N LEU A 42 -3.57 2.76 1.69
CA LEU A 42 -2.31 3.32 2.12
C LEU A 42 -1.09 2.77 1.38
N LEU A 43 -1.25 1.59 0.76
CA LEU A 43 -0.15 0.86 0.15
C LEU A 43 0.65 1.66 -0.90
N PRO A 44 0.04 2.47 -1.79
CA PRO A 44 0.80 3.23 -2.78
C PRO A 44 1.81 4.20 -2.15
N PHE A 45 1.46 4.89 -1.05
CA PHE A 45 2.35 5.88 -0.45
C PHE A 45 3.33 5.27 0.54
N GLU A 46 2.97 4.14 1.18
CA GLU A 46 3.90 3.36 2.01
C GLU A 46 5.06 2.80 1.18
N ILE A 47 4.85 2.55 -0.12
CA ILE A 47 5.88 2.04 -1.03
C ILE A 47 6.59 3.18 -1.78
N ALA A 48 5.87 4.23 -2.18
CA ALA A 48 6.41 5.30 -3.02
C ALA A 48 7.10 6.43 -2.25
N ASP A 49 7.08 6.41 -0.91
CA ASP A 49 7.62 7.48 -0.04
C ASP A 49 7.11 8.87 -0.47
N CYS A 50 5.79 9.00 -0.58
CA CYS A 50 5.13 10.21 -1.06
C CYS A 50 4.00 10.66 -0.14
N ASP A 51 3.60 11.93 -0.27
CA ASP A 51 2.41 12.44 0.41
C ASP A 51 1.14 11.86 -0.23
N LEU A 52 0.23 11.32 0.59
CA LEU A 52 -1.13 10.98 0.15
C LEU A 52 -2.08 12.11 0.49
N TRP A 53 -2.57 12.81 -0.54
CA TRP A 53 -3.69 13.75 -0.41
C TRP A 53 -5.02 13.02 -0.62
N THR A 54 -5.95 13.16 0.31
CA THR A 54 -7.27 12.50 0.24
C THR A 54 -8.42 13.41 0.66
N ASP A 55 -9.61 13.15 0.10
CA ASP A 55 -10.90 13.71 0.52
C ASP A 55 -11.69 12.74 1.43
N ASP A 56 -11.12 11.60 1.82
CA ASP A 56 -11.71 10.69 2.78
C ASP A 56 -11.45 11.15 4.23
N ARG A 57 -12.43 11.87 4.80
CA ARG A 57 -12.38 12.31 6.20
C ARG A 57 -12.34 11.16 7.20
N ARG A 58 -12.89 9.99 6.87
CA ARG A 58 -12.88 8.84 7.78
C ARG A 58 -11.47 8.29 7.88
N LEU A 59 -10.78 8.16 6.74
CA LEU A 59 -9.39 7.73 6.68
C LEU A 59 -8.50 8.67 7.50
N VAL A 60 -8.57 9.98 7.23
CA VAL A 60 -7.76 11.00 7.95
C VAL A 60 -8.01 10.95 9.46
N ARG A 61 -9.27 10.83 9.90
CA ARG A 61 -9.60 10.74 11.33
C ARG A 61 -9.13 9.44 12.00
N GLN A 62 -9.11 8.33 11.27
CA GLN A 62 -8.79 7.04 11.84
C GLN A 62 -7.28 6.80 11.93
N VAL A 63 -6.52 7.27 10.95
CA VAL A 63 -5.10 6.92 10.82
C VAL A 63 -4.17 8.12 10.62
N GLY A 64 -4.68 9.35 10.50
CA GLY A 64 -3.84 10.54 10.24
C GLY A 64 -2.73 10.76 11.26
N ASP A 65 -2.97 10.47 12.53
CA ASP A 65 -1.95 10.58 13.59
C ASP A 65 -0.82 9.55 13.43
N GLN A 66 -1.07 8.45 12.72
CA GLN A 66 -0.11 7.36 12.51
C GLN A 66 0.70 7.54 11.22
N PHE A 67 0.18 8.30 10.25
CA PHE A 67 0.80 8.48 8.93
C PHE A 67 0.96 9.97 8.61
N PRO A 68 2.11 10.59 8.96
CA PRO A 68 2.37 12.01 8.72
C PRO A 68 2.31 12.44 7.24
N ALA A 69 2.48 11.49 6.31
CA ALA A 69 2.36 11.70 4.87
C ALA A 69 0.89 11.79 4.40
N LEU A 70 -0.09 11.43 5.24
CA LEU A 70 -1.51 11.54 4.92
C LEU A 70 -1.99 12.97 5.16
N ARG A 71 -2.45 13.64 4.09
CA ARG A 71 -2.90 15.03 4.11
C ARG A 71 -4.35 15.17 3.68
N TRP A 72 -5.08 16.04 4.38
CA TRP A 72 -6.45 16.41 4.02
C TRP A 72 -6.43 17.39 2.83
N ILE A 73 -7.16 17.10 1.76
CA ILE A 73 -7.19 17.95 0.57
C ILE A 73 -7.68 19.38 0.84
N GLY A 74 -8.51 19.59 1.86
CA GLY A 74 -8.98 20.93 2.22
C GLY A 74 -7.94 21.80 2.93
N ASP A 75 -6.79 21.24 3.32
CA ASP A 75 -5.65 22.00 3.84
C ASP A 75 -4.67 22.40 2.72
N TYR A 76 -4.90 21.96 1.48
CA TYR A 76 -4.06 22.30 0.33
C TYR A 76 -4.30 23.75 -0.11
N TRP A 77 -3.23 24.54 -0.15
CA TRP A 77 -3.21 25.87 -0.76
C TRP A 77 -1.99 25.99 -1.70
N PRO A 78 -2.19 26.35 -2.99
CA PRO A 78 -1.12 26.41 -4.00
C PRO A 78 -0.22 27.65 -3.90
#